data_AF-A0A0H3I326-F1
#
_entry.id   AF-A0A0H3I326-F1
#
_cell.length_a   1.000
_cell.length_b   1.000
_cell.length_c   1.000
_cell.angle_alpha   90.00
_cell.angle_beta   90.00
_cell.angle_gamma   90.00
#
_symmetry.space_group_name_H-M   'P 1'
#
loop_
_entity.id
_entity.type
_entity.pdbx_description
1 polymer ?
#
loop_
_entity_poly.entity_id
_entity_poly.type
_entity_poly.pdbx_seq_one_letter_code
_entity_poly.pdbx_strand_id
1 'polypeptide(L)'
;MPSNDRNIKNQYLPRPIVLLDICIISHIKSIGNLESKGEAIIKRLDELSEMVKSGKYRFSLLMAIIERGTDYTNVLDTQKMIDIFKSDYSQIVDFLGSNNLVEPPEALEQLIPIFMDVDTPLELRAELSLPASLKLLDFFNRELRVYQTPNKK
;
A
#
# COMPACT_ATOMS: atom_id res chain seq x y z
N MET A 1 -31.10 40.85 7.07
CA MET A 1 -30.26 40.06 6.14
C MET A 1 -29.01 40.87 5.85
N PRO A 2 -27.83 40.27 6.04
CA PRO A 2 -27.13 39.68 4.90
C PRO A 2 -26.77 38.21 5.15
N SER A 3 -26.88 37.42 4.08
CA SER A 3 -26.51 36.01 3.99
C SER A 3 -25.00 35.85 4.16
N ASN A 4 -24.62 35.31 5.30
CA ASN A 4 -23.26 34.85 5.58
C ASN A 4 -23.10 33.45 4.96
N ASP A 5 -23.09 33.38 3.63
CA ASP A 5 -22.62 32.19 2.90
C ASP A 5 -21.11 32.10 3.07
N ARG A 6 -20.71 31.68 4.27
CA ARG A 6 -19.35 31.23 4.55
C ARG A 6 -19.14 30.01 3.65
N ASN A 7 -18.43 30.25 2.56
CA ASN A 7 -17.57 29.34 1.83
C ASN A 7 -17.08 28.21 2.76
N ILE A 8 -17.88 27.13 2.87
CA ILE A 8 -17.42 25.89 3.48
C ILE A 8 -16.46 25.35 2.44
N LYS A 9 -15.17 25.65 2.61
CA LYS A 9 -14.09 24.92 1.95
C LYS A 9 -14.45 23.45 2.13
N ASN A 10 -14.85 22.77 1.07
CA ASN A 10 -14.95 21.32 1.02
C ASN A 10 -13.57 20.80 1.41
N GLN A 11 -13.36 20.57 2.70
CA GLN A 11 -12.22 19.84 3.22
C GLN A 11 -12.43 18.44 2.67
N TYR A 12 -11.74 18.13 1.56
CA TYR A 12 -11.69 16.78 1.02
C TYR A 12 -11.17 15.90 2.14
N LEU A 13 -12.07 15.15 2.77
CA LEU A 13 -11.69 14.15 3.75
C LEU A 13 -10.70 13.20 3.08
N PRO A 14 -9.55 12.91 3.71
CA PRO A 14 -8.59 11.98 3.15
C PRO A 14 -9.29 10.64 2.89
N ARG A 15 -9.12 10.11 1.68
CA ARG A 15 -9.64 8.78 1.34
C ARG A 15 -9.05 7.74 2.29
N PRO A 16 -9.87 6.86 2.90
CA PRO A 16 -9.36 5.77 3.73
C PRO A 16 -8.33 4.92 2.99
N ILE A 17 -7.28 4.51 3.71
CA ILE A 17 -6.22 3.65 3.20
C ILE A 17 -6.51 2.21 3.58
N VAL A 18 -6.53 1.33 2.58
CA VAL A 18 -6.65 -0.12 2.70
C VAL A 18 -5.25 -0.70 2.62
N LEU A 19 -4.86 -1.46 3.62
CA LEU A 19 -3.58 -2.16 3.63
C LEU A 19 -3.71 -3.46 2.84
N LEU A 20 -2.83 -3.67 1.87
CA LEU A 20 -2.78 -4.92 1.09
C LEU A 20 -1.86 -5.91 1.77
N ASP A 21 -2.40 -7.11 2.04
CA ASP A 21 -1.61 -8.26 2.51
C ASP A 21 -0.90 -8.97 1.34
N ILE A 22 0.09 -9.80 1.65
CA ILE A 22 0.89 -10.52 0.66
C ILE A 22 0.06 -11.51 -0.17
N CYS A 23 -1.02 -12.05 0.40
CA CYS A 23 -1.93 -12.97 -0.28
C CYS A 23 -2.72 -12.25 -1.38
N ILE A 24 -3.24 -11.05 -1.11
CA ILE A 24 -3.94 -10.20 -2.08
C ILE A 24 -2.99 -9.81 -3.21
N ILE A 25 -1.75 -9.43 -2.92
CA ILE A 25 -0.77 -9.14 -3.98
C ILE A 25 -0.55 -10.37 -4.86
N SER A 26 -0.37 -11.55 -4.25
CA SER A 26 -0.23 -12.82 -4.99
C SER A 26 -1.46 -13.11 -5.87
N HIS A 27 -2.67 -12.81 -5.38
CA HIS A 27 -3.91 -12.97 -6.14
C HIS A 27 -3.98 -12.02 -7.34
N ILE A 28 -3.65 -10.74 -7.14
CA ILE A 28 -3.58 -9.72 -8.21
C ILE A 28 -2.61 -10.16 -9.31
N LYS A 29 -1.42 -10.65 -8.94
CA LYS A 29 -0.42 -11.15 -9.90
C LYS A 29 -0.92 -12.35 -10.71
N SER A 30 -1.90 -13.09 -10.19
CA SER A 30 -2.44 -14.30 -10.82
C SER A 30 -3.71 -14.08 -11.65
N ILE A 31 -4.12 -12.82 -11.86
CA ILE A 31 -5.42 -12.49 -12.48
C ILE A 31 -5.58 -13.02 -13.90
N GLY A 32 -4.48 -13.20 -14.65
CA GLY A 32 -4.50 -13.78 -15.99
C GLY A 32 -4.96 -15.25 -16.05
N ASN A 33 -5.00 -15.96 -14.92
CA ASN A 33 -5.35 -17.38 -14.82
C ASN A 33 -6.52 -17.66 -13.86
N LEU A 34 -7.47 -16.72 -13.75
CA LEU A 34 -8.60 -16.75 -12.82
C LEU A 34 -9.46 -18.01 -12.90
N GLU A 35 -9.61 -18.63 -14.08
CA GLU A 35 -10.39 -19.86 -14.28
C GLU A 35 -9.90 -21.05 -13.44
N SER A 36 -8.63 -21.00 -13.00
CA SER A 36 -8.03 -22.04 -12.14
C SER A 36 -8.09 -21.73 -10.64
N LYS A 37 -8.69 -20.60 -10.24
CA LYS A 37 -8.71 -20.11 -8.85
C LYS A 37 -10.05 -20.43 -8.18
N GLY A 38 -10.01 -20.76 -6.89
CA GLY A 38 -11.22 -21.05 -6.11
C GLY A 38 -12.14 -19.83 -5.97
N GLU A 39 -13.45 -20.06 -5.84
CA GLU A 39 -14.49 -19.02 -5.76
C GLU A 39 -14.19 -17.93 -4.71
N ALA A 40 -13.60 -18.31 -3.58
CA ALA A 40 -13.24 -17.37 -2.51
C ALA A 40 -12.21 -16.31 -2.97
N ILE A 41 -11.25 -16.70 -3.81
CA ILE A 41 -10.22 -15.78 -4.34
C ILE A 41 -10.85 -14.83 -5.36
N ILE A 42 -11.69 -15.37 -6.24
CA ILE A 42 -12.42 -14.60 -7.25
C ILE A 42 -13.27 -13.54 -6.56
N LYS A 43 -14.08 -13.95 -5.58
CA LYS A 43 -14.92 -13.03 -4.80
C LYS A 43 -14.11 -11.91 -4.14
N ARG A 44 -12.95 -12.22 -3.55
CA ARG A 44 -12.11 -11.22 -2.89
C ARG A 44 -11.48 -10.24 -3.88
N LEU A 45 -11.11 -10.70 -5.07
CA LEU A 45 -10.65 -9.82 -6.16
C LEU A 45 -11.78 -8.95 -6.72
N ASP A 46 -13.01 -9.48 -6.79
CA ASP A 46 -14.19 -8.71 -7.18
C ASP A 46 -14.51 -7.61 -6.16
N GLU A 47 -14.53 -7.93 -4.87
CA GLU A 47 -14.68 -6.95 -3.79
C GLU A 47 -13.61 -5.85 -3.87
N LEU A 48 -12.35 -6.23 -4.12
CA LEU A 48 -11.26 -5.29 -4.29
C LEU A 48 -11.43 -4.41 -5.54
N SER A 49 -11.90 -5.00 -6.64
CA SER A 49 -12.22 -4.30 -7.89
C SER A 49 -13.34 -3.26 -7.69
N GLU A 50 -14.38 -3.60 -6.92
CA GLU A 50 -15.43 -2.65 -6.55
C GLU A 50 -14.89 -1.48 -5.72
N MET A 51 -14.01 -1.76 -4.75
CA MET A 51 -13.35 -0.72 -3.96
C MET A 51 -12.53 0.23 -4.83
N VAL A 52 -11.76 -0.32 -5.78
CA VAL A 52 -10.97 0.45 -6.76
C VAL A 52 -11.90 1.34 -7.60
N LYS A 53 -12.94 0.76 -8.20
CA LYS A 53 -13.89 1.48 -9.08
C LYS A 53 -14.67 2.56 -8.33
N SER A 54 -14.92 2.38 -7.03
CA SER A 54 -15.61 3.38 -6.22
C SER A 54 -14.84 4.70 -6.11
N GLY A 55 -13.51 4.67 -6.28
CA GLY A 55 -12.62 5.83 -6.10
C GLY A 55 -12.53 6.34 -4.66
N LYS A 56 -13.24 5.73 -3.70
CA LYS A 56 -13.34 6.16 -2.30
C LYS A 56 -12.13 5.76 -1.47
N TYR A 57 -11.36 4.77 -1.90
CA TYR A 57 -10.26 4.19 -1.15
C TYR A 57 -8.91 4.48 -1.81
N ARG A 58 -7.86 4.43 -0.99
CA ARG A 58 -6.47 4.28 -1.43
C ARG A 58 -5.94 2.95 -0.93
N PHE A 59 -4.89 2.45 -1.57
CA PHE A 59 -4.28 1.18 -1.24
C PHE A 59 -2.82 1.38 -0.88
N SER A 60 -2.33 0.63 0.10
CA SER A 60 -0.97 0.70 0.58
C SER A 60 -0.31 -0.68 0.60
N LEU A 61 0.94 -0.73 0.15
CA LEU A 61 1.78 -1.95 0.18
C LEU A 61 2.45 -2.18 1.54
N LEU A 62 2.24 -1.29 2.52
CA LEU A 62 2.92 -1.30 3.81
C LEU A 62 2.79 -2.65 4.53
N MET A 63 1.58 -3.21 4.59
CA MET A 63 1.36 -4.49 5.29
C MET A 63 2.10 -5.64 4.60
N ALA A 64 2.01 -5.76 3.27
CA ALA A 64 2.76 -6.77 2.54
C ALA A 64 4.28 -6.63 2.71
N ILE A 65 4.81 -5.40 2.77
CA ILE A 65 6.24 -5.16 3.04
C ILE A 65 6.61 -5.67 4.43
N ILE A 66 5.79 -5.38 5.45
CA ILE A 66 6.02 -5.86 6.82
C ILE A 66 5.95 -7.39 6.86
N GLU A 67 4.88 -7.99 6.35
CA GLU A 67 4.67 -9.45 6.33
C GLU A 67 5.85 -10.16 5.67
N ARG A 68 6.30 -9.66 4.50
CA ARG A 68 7.44 -10.22 3.80
C ARG A 68 8.76 -9.96 4.52
N GLY A 69 8.92 -8.80 5.16
CA GLY A 69 10.12 -8.41 5.89
C GLY A 69 10.33 -9.20 7.18
N THR A 70 9.23 -9.70 7.76
CA THR A 70 9.22 -10.54 8.97
C THR A 70 9.14 -12.04 8.68
N ASP A 71 9.14 -12.46 7.41
CA ASP A 71 9.13 -13.88 7.05
C ASP A 71 10.49 -14.52 7.35
N TYR A 72 10.56 -15.21 8.50
CA TYR A 72 11.74 -15.92 8.97
C TYR A 72 12.02 -17.22 8.18
N THR A 73 11.07 -17.70 7.38
CA THR A 73 11.25 -18.93 6.59
C THR A 73 11.92 -18.66 5.25
N ASN A 74 11.70 -17.47 4.67
CA ASN A 74 12.28 -17.04 3.40
C ASN A 74 12.90 -15.65 3.53
N VAL A 75 14.00 -15.58 4.27
CA VAL A 75 14.69 -14.32 4.57
C VAL A 75 15.19 -13.66 3.29
N LEU A 76 14.78 -12.42 3.07
CA LEU A 76 15.27 -11.56 2.00
C LEU A 76 16.18 -10.47 2.58
N ASP A 77 17.18 -10.08 1.80
CA ASP A 77 17.89 -8.83 2.03
C ASP A 77 17.07 -7.64 1.47
N THR A 78 17.40 -6.44 1.92
CA THR A 78 16.70 -5.20 1.55
C THR A 78 16.62 -5.00 0.04
N GLN A 79 17.72 -5.26 -0.67
CA GLN A 79 17.77 -5.04 -2.12
C GLN A 79 16.84 -6.00 -2.86
N LYS A 80 16.85 -7.29 -2.50
CA LYS A 80 15.94 -8.28 -3.09
C LYS A 80 14.48 -7.94 -2.83
N MET A 81 14.15 -7.42 -1.64
CA MET A 81 12.77 -7.01 -1.35
C MET A 81 12.36 -5.82 -2.22
N ILE A 82 13.22 -4.80 -2.37
CA ILE A 82 12.99 -3.68 -3.28
C ILE A 82 12.75 -4.18 -4.71
N ASP A 83 13.61 -5.07 -5.20
CA ASP A 83 13.52 -5.58 -6.58
C ASP A 83 12.21 -6.36 -6.81
N ILE A 84 11.80 -7.19 -5.84
CA ILE A 84 10.52 -7.93 -5.91
C ILE A 84 9.34 -6.96 -5.97
N PHE A 85 9.25 -6.02 -5.02
CA PHE A 85 8.10 -5.10 -4.97
C PHE A 85 8.06 -4.16 -6.18
N LYS A 86 9.21 -3.76 -6.72
CA LYS A 86 9.27 -2.99 -7.97
C LYS A 86 8.87 -3.81 -9.19
N SER A 87 9.31 -5.07 -9.27
CA SER A 87 8.90 -5.98 -10.35
C SER A 87 7.40 -6.23 -10.34
N ASP A 88 6.81 -6.35 -9.15
CA ASP A 88 5.37 -6.59 -8.98
C ASP A 88 4.53 -5.31 -9.19
N TYR A 89 5.17 -4.14 -9.07
CA TYR A 89 4.50 -2.85 -9.05
C TYR A 89 3.64 -2.59 -10.28
N SER A 90 4.11 -2.95 -11.49
CA SER A 90 3.34 -2.71 -12.72
C SER A 90 2.01 -3.47 -12.70
N GLN A 91 2.02 -4.73 -12.30
CA GLN A 91 0.82 -5.57 -12.23
C GLN A 91 -0.16 -5.06 -11.16
N ILE A 92 0.37 -4.59 -10.04
CA ILE A 92 -0.43 -3.97 -8.97
C ILE A 92 -1.09 -2.68 -9.46
N VAL A 93 -0.34 -1.83 -10.19
CA VAL A 93 -0.86 -0.59 -10.78
C VAL A 93 -1.89 -0.87 -11.86
N ASP A 94 -1.66 -1.86 -12.72
CA ASP A 94 -2.61 -2.23 -13.78
C ASP A 94 -3.97 -2.63 -13.19
N PHE A 95 -3.98 -3.25 -12.01
CA PHE A 95 -5.19 -3.64 -11.31
C PHE A 95 -5.82 -2.50 -10.49
N LEU A 96 -5.05 -1.81 -9.66
CA LEU A 96 -5.57 -0.82 -8.71
C LEU A 96 -5.73 0.58 -9.32
N GLY A 97 -5.00 0.87 -10.39
CA GLY A 97 -4.83 2.21 -10.94
C GLY A 97 -3.82 3.04 -10.15
N SER A 98 -2.92 3.74 -10.87
CA SER A 98 -1.85 4.56 -10.30
C SER A 98 -2.34 5.64 -9.32
N ASN A 99 -3.56 6.15 -9.53
CA ASN A 99 -4.16 7.19 -8.68
C ASN A 99 -4.68 6.66 -7.33
N ASN A 100 -4.80 5.34 -7.17
CA ASN A 100 -5.32 4.73 -5.95
C ASN A 100 -4.21 4.17 -5.06
N LEU A 101 -3.00 3.96 -5.58
CA LEU A 101 -1.86 3.49 -4.80
C LEU A 101 -1.21 4.65 -4.02
N VAL A 102 -0.86 4.41 -2.75
CA VAL A 102 -0.23 5.41 -1.87
C VAL A 102 1.25 5.56 -2.21
N GLU A 103 1.96 4.44 -2.34
CA GLU A 103 3.40 4.42 -2.54
C GLU A 103 3.75 4.45 -4.04
N PRO A 104 4.48 5.47 -4.53
CA PRO A 104 5.13 5.39 -5.84
C PRO A 104 6.30 4.38 -5.83
N PRO A 105 6.77 3.88 -6.99
CA PRO A 105 7.88 2.91 -7.04
C PRO A 105 9.14 3.39 -6.30
N GLU A 106 9.42 4.69 -6.37
CA GLU A 106 10.57 5.33 -5.74
C GLU A 106 10.45 5.37 -4.22
N ALA A 107 9.23 5.39 -3.67
CA ALA A 107 9.02 5.32 -2.22
C ALA A 107 9.39 3.95 -1.66
N LEU A 108 9.29 2.87 -2.45
CA LEU A 108 9.67 1.52 -1.99
C LEU A 108 11.15 1.44 -1.59
N GLU A 109 12.03 2.15 -2.30
CA GLU A 109 13.47 2.21 -1.96
C GLU A 109 13.73 2.87 -0.61
N GLN A 110 12.84 3.75 -0.16
CA GLN A 110 12.97 4.44 1.12
C GLN A 110 12.25 3.69 2.24
N LEU A 111 11.10 3.11 1.94
CA LEU A 111 10.25 2.42 2.92
C LEU A 111 10.83 1.09 3.35
N ILE A 112 11.25 0.26 2.39
CA ILE A 112 11.68 -1.11 2.67
C ILE A 112 12.89 -1.15 3.63
N PRO A 113 13.95 -0.33 3.48
CA PRO A 113 15.05 -0.30 4.44
C PRO A 113 14.63 0.02 5.87
N ILE A 114 13.64 0.90 6.07
CA ILE A 114 13.14 1.29 7.40
C ILE A 114 12.57 0.06 8.14
N PHE A 115 11.92 -0.85 7.42
CA PHE A 115 11.30 -2.04 8.00
C PHE A 115 12.22 -3.25 8.06
N MET A 116 13.32 -3.24 7.30
CA MET A 116 14.23 -4.38 7.16
C MET A 116 15.56 -4.23 7.89
N ASP A 117 15.70 -3.22 8.77
CA ASP A 117 16.96 -2.80 9.38
C ASP A 117 17.92 -3.97 9.67
N VAL A 118 19.04 -3.94 8.96
CA VAL A 118 20.00 -5.06 8.84
C VAL A 118 20.78 -5.26 10.13
N ASP A 119 20.91 -4.19 10.93
CA ASP A 119 21.60 -4.19 12.22
C ASP A 119 20.72 -4.75 13.35
N THR A 120 19.43 -4.97 13.08
CA THR A 120 18.48 -5.55 14.04
C THR A 120 18.32 -7.06 13.81
N PRO A 121 18.49 -7.90 14.86
CA PRO A 121 18.22 -9.33 14.81
C PRO A 121 16.83 -9.61 14.26
N LEU A 122 16.72 -10.61 13.38
CA LEU A 122 15.49 -10.90 12.63
C LEU A 122 14.27 -11.10 13.55
N GLU A 123 14.48 -11.66 14.75
CA GLU A 123 13.43 -11.89 15.74
C GLU A 123 12.85 -10.60 16.34
N LEU A 124 13.60 -9.50 16.30
CA LEU A 124 13.23 -8.20 16.89
C LEU A 124 12.67 -7.21 15.86
N ARG A 125 12.72 -7.53 14.56
CA ARG A 125 12.23 -6.66 13.48
C ARG A 125 10.72 -6.42 13.52
N ALA A 126 9.94 -7.39 14.01
CA ALA A 126 8.50 -7.24 14.19
C ALA A 126 8.12 -6.23 15.29
N GLU A 127 8.92 -6.12 16.36
CA GLU A 127 8.69 -5.14 17.45
C GLU A 127 9.13 -3.73 17.06
N LEU A 128 10.22 -3.59 16.29
CA LEU A 128 10.74 -2.29 15.85
C LEU A 128 9.96 -1.65 14.70
N SER A 129 9.27 -2.45 13.88
CA SER A 129 8.48 -1.96 12.75
C SER A 129 7.17 -1.28 13.17
N LEU A 130 6.63 -1.55 14.36
CA LEU A 130 5.38 -0.94 14.84
C LEU A 130 5.51 0.57 15.10
N PRO A 131 6.50 1.05 15.89
CA PRO A 131 6.72 2.48 16.09
C PRO A 131 7.08 3.23 14.80
N ALA A 132 7.87 2.59 13.92
CA ALA A 132 8.22 3.14 12.61
C ALA A 132 6.98 3.26 11.70
N SER A 133 6.13 2.22 11.64
CA SER A 133 4.88 2.21 10.89
C SER A 133 3.91 3.29 11.38
N LEU A 134 3.81 3.48 12.70
CA LEU A 134 2.98 4.53 13.30
C LEU A 134 3.51 5.93 12.98
N LYS A 135 4.83 6.14 13.06
CA LYS A 135 5.46 7.41 12.65
C LYS A 135 5.25 7.71 11.17
N LEU A 136 5.33 6.69 10.33
CA LEU A 136 5.15 6.83 8.89
C LEU A 136 3.70 7.17 8.53
N LEU A 137 2.73 6.51 9.17
CA LEU A 137 1.31 6.86 9.07
C LEU A 137 1.04 8.29 9.54
N ASP A 138 1.68 8.72 10.64
CA ASP A 138 1.51 10.08 11.14
C ASP A 138 2.17 11.13 10.23
N PHE A 139 3.33 10.81 9.63
CA PHE A 139 4.00 11.64 8.62
C PHE A 139 3.14 11.81 7.34
N PHE A 140 2.58 10.73 6.81
CA PHE A 140 1.68 10.80 5.66
C PHE A 140 0.41 11.63 5.96
N ASN A 141 -0.15 11.48 7.16
CA ASN A 141 -1.38 12.16 7.56
C ASN A 141 -1.17 13.64 7.91
N ARG A 142 -0.10 13.99 8.63
CA ARG A 142 0.11 15.33 9.19
C ARG A 142 1.01 16.22 8.34
N GLU A 143 2.12 15.68 7.86
CA GLU A 143 3.17 16.50 7.24
C GLU A 143 2.98 16.65 5.75
N LEU A 144 2.91 15.53 5.03
CA LEU A 144 2.79 15.58 3.58
C LEU A 144 1.37 15.94 3.11
N ARG A 145 0.37 15.81 3.98
CA ARG A 145 -1.06 16.02 3.65
C ARG A 145 -1.43 15.40 2.30
N VAL A 146 -0.93 14.19 2.03
CA VAL A 146 -1.08 13.57 0.70
C VAL A 146 -2.53 13.12 0.56
N TYR A 147 -3.39 13.99 0.04
CA TYR A 147 -4.77 13.64 -0.30
C TYR A 147 -4.85 12.95 -1.68
N GLN A 148 -3.81 13.09 -2.50
CA GLN A 148 -3.74 12.60 -3.88
C GLN A 148 -2.31 12.23 -4.24
N THR A 149 -2.13 11.13 -4.98
CA THR A 149 -0.84 10.73 -5.56
C THR A 149 -0.52 11.67 -6.74
N PRO A 150 0.70 12.22 -6.86
CA PRO A 150 1.02 13.17 -7.93
C PRO A 150 0.95 12.50 -9.31
N ASN A 151 0.10 13.05 -10.18
CA ASN A 151 0.00 12.67 -11.59
C ASN A 151 1.31 13.06 -12.30
N LYS A 152 1.98 12.11 -12.97
CA LYS A 152 3.02 12.44 -13.95
C LYS A 152 2.35 13.20 -15.11
N LYS A 153 2.77 14.45 -15.33
CA LYS A 153 2.63 15.15 -16.61
C LYS A 153 3.82 14.80 -17.48
#